data_AF-A0A4S9SS10-F1
#
_entry.id   AF-A0A4S9SS10-F1
#
_cell.length_a   1.000
_cell.length_b   1.000
_cell.length_c   1.000
_cell.angle_alpha   90.00
_cell.angle_beta   90.00
_cell.angle_gamma   90.00
#
_symmetry.space_group_name_H-M   'P 1'
#
loop_
_entity.id
_entity.type
_entity.pdbx_description
1 polymer ?
#
loop_
_entity_poly.entity_id
_entity_poly.type
_entity_poly.pdbx_seq_one_letter_code
_entity_poly.pdbx_strand_id
1 'polypeptide(L)'
;MSTIHTVAKLIGLTSAAWLSGNISALSLISVPAVATVKAESKLSNGLAVRIWEQNYELGKSQNPLIALTSATSLGFLAWSLRGLRTVSVVGLRPTPLFAIAALSTFGLMPFTVAFMMGTNNKLLKYAEKAKKDDLSVTETEDVDGLLKRWTFLNGVRGLFPLAGAVAAGIAIVT
;
A
#
# COMPACT_ATOMS: atom_id res chain seq x y z
N MET A 1 30.17 1.18 10.97
CA MET A 1 29.04 1.51 10.07
C MET A 1 28.85 3.03 10.11
N SER A 2 28.83 3.73 8.98
CA SER A 2 28.69 5.20 8.97
C SER A 2 27.26 5.63 9.31
N THR A 3 27.10 6.78 9.98
CA THR A 3 25.82 7.39 10.40
C THR A 3 24.78 7.42 9.27
N ILE A 4 25.22 7.71 8.04
CA ILE A 4 24.34 7.76 6.86
C ILE A 4 23.69 6.40 6.55
N HIS A 5 24.41 5.29 6.76
CA HIS A 5 23.86 3.94 6.54
C HIS A 5 22.84 3.60 7.63
N THR A 6 23.09 4.00 8.88
CA THR A 6 22.14 3.80 9.98
C THR A 6 20.84 4.55 9.71
N VAL A 7 20.93 5.83 9.33
CA VAL A 7 19.76 6.65 8.98
C VAL A 7 19.00 6.04 7.81
N ALA A 8 19.69 5.64 6.75
CA ALA A 8 19.06 5.03 5.59
C ALA A 8 18.35 3.71 5.92
N LYS A 9 18.93 2.88 6.80
CA LYS A 9 18.32 1.62 7.27
C LYS A 9 17.03 1.91 8.03
N LEU A 10 17.06 2.86 8.97
CA LEU A 10 15.90 3.24 9.77
C LEU A 10 14.78 3.80 8.88
N ILE A 11 15.08 4.78 8.03
CA ILE A 11 14.08 5.39 7.13
C ILE A 11 13.49 4.34 6.20
N GLY A 12 14.33 3.54 5.53
CA GLY A 12 13.90 2.54 4.56
C GLY A 12 12.96 1.50 5.17
N LEU A 13 13.39 0.87 6.27
CA LEU A 13 12.63 -0.19 6.95
C LEU A 13 11.33 0.34 7.55
N THR A 14 11.40 1.41 8.35
CA THR A 14 10.22 1.92 9.07
C THR A 14 9.17 2.45 8.13
N SER A 15 9.58 3.15 7.06
CA SER A 15 8.65 3.66 6.03
C SER A 15 7.97 2.51 5.28
N ALA A 16 8.69 1.44 4.93
CA ALA A 16 8.10 0.27 4.28
C ALA A 16 7.10 -0.44 5.20
N ALA A 17 7.47 -0.68 6.46
CA ALA A 17 6.61 -1.35 7.43
C ALA A 17 5.33 -0.53 7.72
N TRP A 18 5.49 0.77 7.95
CA TRP A 18 4.35 1.68 8.16
C TRP A 18 3.44 1.72 6.93
N LEU A 19 4.02 1.81 5.72
CA LEU A 19 3.25 1.86 4.48
C LEU A 19 2.43 0.59 4.25
N SER A 20 3.00 -0.58 4.54
CA SER A 20 2.29 -1.86 4.53
C SER A 20 1.09 -1.85 5.48
N GLY A 21 1.31 -1.42 6.73
CA GLY A 21 0.25 -1.32 7.74
C GLY A 21 -0.86 -0.37 7.31
N ASN A 22 -0.49 0.84 6.87
CA ASN A 22 -1.43 1.86 6.42
C ASN A 22 -2.31 1.38 5.25
N ILE A 23 -1.70 0.76 4.23
CA ILE A 23 -2.43 0.21 3.09
C ILE A 23 -3.35 -0.94 3.54
N SER A 24 -2.84 -1.88 4.32
CA SER A 24 -3.58 -3.08 4.73
C SER A 24 -4.74 -2.76 5.67
N ALA A 25 -4.59 -1.73 6.52
CA ALA A 25 -5.65 -1.27 7.42
C ALA A 25 -6.93 -0.86 6.69
N LEU A 26 -6.81 -0.31 5.47
CA LEU A 26 -8.01 0.02 4.67
C LEU A 26 -8.82 -1.23 4.32
N SER A 27 -8.14 -2.34 4.00
CA SER A 27 -8.79 -3.61 3.65
C SER A 27 -9.22 -4.44 4.86
N LEU A 28 -8.49 -4.35 5.97
CA LEU A 28 -8.71 -5.19 7.17
C LEU A 28 -9.57 -4.52 8.23
N ILE A 29 -9.63 -3.19 8.24
CA ILE A 29 -10.31 -2.42 9.29
C ILE A 29 -11.36 -1.51 8.67
N SER A 30 -10.95 -0.60 7.78
CA SER A 30 -11.86 0.47 7.32
C SER A 30 -13.03 -0.05 6.50
N VAL A 31 -12.78 -0.83 5.44
CA VAL A 31 -13.87 -1.36 4.60
C VAL A 31 -14.78 -2.33 5.38
N PRO A 32 -14.26 -3.27 6.19
CA PRO A 32 -15.10 -4.11 7.04
C PRO A 32 -15.98 -3.31 8.02
N ALA A 33 -15.45 -2.24 8.63
CA ALA A 33 -16.25 -1.39 9.52
C ALA A 33 -17.42 -0.72 8.79
N VAL A 34 -17.19 -0.21 7.57
CA VAL A 34 -18.26 0.35 6.72
C VAL A 34 -19.29 -0.72 6.37
N ALA A 35 -18.86 -1.95 6.07
CA ALA A 35 -19.76 -3.05 5.75
C ALA A 35 -20.65 -3.46 6.96
N THR A 36 -20.08 -3.49 8.17
CA THR A 36 -20.84 -3.76 9.41
C THR A 36 -21.89 -2.70 9.65
N VAL A 37 -21.52 -1.41 9.63
CA VAL A 37 -22.48 -0.31 9.82
C VAL A 37 -23.55 -0.32 8.73
N LYS A 38 -23.19 -0.70 7.50
CA LYS A 38 -24.15 -0.85 6.41
C LYS A 38 -25.20 -1.93 6.69
N ALA A 39 -24.78 -3.08 7.22
CA ALA A 39 -25.69 -4.16 7.58
C ALA A 39 -26.60 -3.79 8.77
N GLU A 40 -26.08 -3.04 9.74
CA GLU A 40 -26.80 -2.71 10.99
C GLU A 40 -27.71 -1.48 10.87
N SER A 41 -27.27 -0.42 10.18
CA SER A 41 -27.85 0.92 10.25
C SER A 41 -28.43 1.45 8.93
N LYS A 42 -28.62 0.59 7.91
CA LYS A 42 -29.06 0.97 6.56
C LYS A 42 -28.21 2.07 5.91
N LEU A 43 -26.88 2.04 6.10
CA LEU A 43 -25.97 2.94 5.38
C LEU A 43 -26.18 2.79 3.86
N SER A 44 -26.37 3.88 3.13
CA SER A 44 -26.52 3.80 1.68
C SER A 44 -25.19 3.45 1.00
N ASN A 45 -25.25 2.79 -0.15
CA ASN A 45 -24.07 2.54 -0.99
C ASN A 45 -23.41 3.83 -1.47
N GLY A 46 -24.20 4.89 -1.71
CA GLY A 46 -23.70 6.22 -2.00
C GLY A 46 -22.82 6.77 -0.87
N LEU A 47 -23.18 6.56 0.40
CA LEU A 47 -22.34 6.97 1.51
C LEU A 47 -21.13 6.05 1.70
N ALA A 48 -21.29 4.74 1.52
CA ALA A 48 -20.19 3.78 1.59
C ALA A 48 -19.07 4.10 0.57
N VAL A 49 -19.43 4.39 -0.68
CA VAL A 49 -18.46 4.75 -1.73
C VAL A 49 -17.79 6.10 -1.46
N ARG A 50 -18.49 7.05 -0.82
CA ARG A 50 -17.92 8.33 -0.40
C ARG A 50 -16.93 8.19 0.76
N ILE A 51 -17.20 7.33 1.73
CA ILE A 51 -16.23 7.01 2.80
C ILE A 51 -14.97 6.38 2.19
N TRP A 52 -15.15 5.44 1.26
CA TRP A 52 -14.04 4.86 0.51
C TRP A 52 -13.24 5.92 -0.26
N GLU A 53 -13.91 6.87 -0.95
CA GLU A 53 -13.26 7.94 -1.70
C GLU A 53 -12.36 8.79 -0.79
N GLN A 54 -12.84 9.18 0.39
CA GLN A 54 -12.03 9.98 1.33
C GLN A 54 -10.77 9.22 1.77
N ASN A 55 -10.90 7.94 2.10
CA ASN A 55 -9.75 7.09 2.41
C ASN A 55 -8.78 6.97 1.22
N TYR A 56 -9.31 6.84 0.00
CA TYR A 56 -8.52 6.75 -1.21
C TYR A 56 -7.73 8.04 -1.47
N GLU A 57 -8.35 9.21 -1.35
CA GLU A 57 -7.70 10.51 -1.57
C GLU A 57 -6.61 10.80 -0.52
N LEU A 58 -6.88 10.49 0.76
CA LEU A 58 -5.87 10.57 1.83
C LEU A 58 -4.70 9.63 1.56
N GLY A 59 -4.97 8.38 1.19
CA GLY A 59 -3.92 7.42 0.85
C GLY A 59 -3.12 7.84 -0.39
N LYS A 60 -3.78 8.34 -1.45
CA LYS A 60 -3.16 8.75 -2.71
C LYS A 60 -2.22 9.93 -2.53
N SER A 61 -2.54 10.87 -1.64
CA SER A 61 -1.69 12.04 -1.37
C SER A 61 -0.42 11.72 -0.56
N GLN A 62 -0.44 10.67 0.26
CA GLN A 62 0.66 10.36 1.20
C GLN A 62 1.51 9.17 0.77
N ASN A 63 0.86 8.06 0.38
CA ASN A 63 1.52 6.77 0.20
C ASN A 63 2.61 6.75 -0.90
N PRO A 64 2.44 7.40 -2.07
CA PRO A 64 3.48 7.41 -3.10
C PRO A 64 4.79 8.05 -2.63
N LEU A 65 4.73 9.16 -1.89
CA LEU A 65 5.92 9.85 -1.38
C LEU A 65 6.67 8.99 -0.37
N ILE A 66 5.94 8.29 0.50
CA ILE A 66 6.52 7.38 1.51
C ILE A 66 7.14 6.15 0.83
N ALA A 67 6.48 5.60 -0.18
CA ALA A 67 7.01 4.51 -1.00
C ALA A 67 8.34 4.91 -1.68
N LEU A 68 8.38 6.09 -2.30
CA LEU A 68 9.57 6.61 -2.97
C LEU A 68 10.71 6.86 -1.98
N THR A 69 10.40 7.44 -0.83
CA THR A 69 11.39 7.69 0.24
C THR A 69 12.00 6.38 0.73
N SER A 70 11.15 5.39 1.03
CA SER A 70 11.60 4.07 1.45
C SER A 70 12.45 3.39 0.37
N ALA A 71 11.95 3.30 -0.86
CA ALA A 71 12.62 2.63 -1.97
C ALA A 71 13.96 3.29 -2.31
N THR A 72 14.04 4.62 -2.28
CA THR A 72 15.28 5.36 -2.53
C THR A 72 16.31 5.08 -1.43
N SER A 73 15.88 5.08 -0.17
CA SER A 73 16.75 4.80 0.98
C SER A 73 17.32 3.37 0.92
N LEU A 74 16.48 2.39 0.61
CA LEU A 74 16.87 0.99 0.47
C LEU A 74 17.74 0.76 -0.78
N GLY A 75 17.44 1.43 -1.89
CA GLY A 75 18.24 1.40 -3.11
C GLY A 75 19.62 2.01 -2.90
N PHE A 76 19.72 3.09 -2.13
CA PHE A 76 20.99 3.67 -1.70
C PHE A 76 21.82 2.67 -0.88
N LEU A 77 21.21 1.91 0.03
CA LEU A 77 21.91 0.87 0.79
C LEU A 77 22.39 -0.27 -0.11
N ALA A 78 21.57 -0.70 -1.08
CA ALA A 78 21.98 -1.69 -2.06
C ALA A 78 23.21 -1.23 -2.85
N TRP A 79 23.24 0.03 -3.28
CA TRP A 79 24.36 0.61 -4.01
C TRP A 79 25.61 0.81 -3.14
N SER A 80 25.47 1.46 -1.99
CA SER A 80 26.59 1.82 -1.11
C SER A 80 27.28 0.62 -0.47
N LEU A 81 26.52 -0.43 -0.15
CA LEU A 81 27.03 -1.66 0.48
C LEU A 81 27.35 -2.78 -0.52
N ARG A 82 27.38 -2.50 -1.84
CA ARG A 82 27.62 -3.50 -2.89
C ARG A 82 28.93 -4.30 -2.77
N GLY A 83 29.93 -3.74 -2.11
CA GLY A 83 31.23 -4.39 -1.87
C GLY A 83 31.26 -5.28 -0.62
N LEU A 84 30.22 -5.23 0.22
CA LEU A 84 30.19 -5.96 1.49
C LEU A 84 29.99 -7.46 1.24
N ARG A 85 30.84 -8.28 1.86
CA ARG A 85 30.83 -9.75 1.70
C ARG A 85 30.21 -10.50 2.88
N THR A 86 29.59 -9.79 3.82
CA THR A 86 28.86 -10.43 4.93
C THR A 86 27.66 -11.22 4.40
N VAL A 87 27.27 -12.23 5.15
CA VAL A 87 26.20 -13.16 4.77
C VAL A 87 25.16 -13.15 5.89
N SER A 88 23.90 -12.98 5.49
CA SER A 88 22.76 -12.92 6.40
C SER A 88 22.44 -14.28 7.02
N VAL A 89 21.56 -14.26 8.00
CA VAL A 89 20.98 -15.47 8.62
C VAL A 89 20.30 -16.41 7.61
N VAL A 90 19.94 -15.91 6.42
CA VAL A 90 19.34 -16.71 5.33
C VAL A 90 20.35 -17.04 4.21
N GLY A 91 21.65 -16.88 4.44
CA GLY A 91 22.67 -17.22 3.45
C GLY A 91 22.84 -16.22 2.30
N LEU A 92 22.12 -15.08 2.34
CA LEU A 92 22.16 -14.05 1.28
C LEU A 92 23.01 -12.85 1.70
N ARG A 93 23.67 -12.21 0.73
CA ARG A 93 24.37 -10.94 0.96
C ARG A 93 23.38 -9.79 1.19
N PRO A 94 23.73 -8.73 1.94
CA PRO A 94 22.85 -7.58 2.15
C PRO A 94 22.42 -6.85 0.88
N THR A 95 23.29 -6.76 -0.13
CA THR A 95 23.03 -6.03 -1.38
C THR A 95 21.78 -6.50 -2.12
N PRO A 96 21.63 -7.80 -2.52
CA PRO A 96 20.41 -8.26 -3.18
C PRO A 96 19.18 -8.12 -2.29
N LEU A 97 19.31 -8.27 -0.97
CA LEU A 97 18.18 -8.08 -0.05
C LEU A 97 17.70 -6.62 -0.03
N PHE A 98 18.60 -5.64 0.03
CA PHE A 98 18.24 -4.22 -0.07
C PHE A 98 17.66 -3.86 -1.45
N ALA A 99 18.16 -4.48 -2.54
CA ALA A 99 17.62 -4.27 -3.88
C ALA A 99 16.20 -4.84 -4.02
N ILE A 100 15.96 -6.07 -3.55
CA ILE A 100 14.63 -6.68 -3.46
C ILE A 100 13.72 -5.80 -2.61
N ALA A 101 14.23 -5.28 -1.49
CA ALA A 101 13.45 -4.43 -0.61
C ALA A 101 12.97 -3.15 -1.32
N ALA A 102 13.88 -2.46 -2.01
CA ALA A 102 13.57 -1.25 -2.77
C ALA A 102 12.57 -1.51 -3.91
N LEU A 103 12.81 -2.55 -4.72
CA LEU A 103 11.96 -2.91 -5.85
C LEU A 103 10.57 -3.36 -5.40
N SER A 104 10.48 -4.13 -4.31
CA SER A 104 9.20 -4.58 -3.76
C SER A 104 8.38 -3.40 -3.25
N THR A 105 8.98 -2.50 -2.46
CA THR A 105 8.29 -1.30 -1.97
C THR A 105 7.84 -0.39 -3.12
N PHE A 106 8.68 -0.18 -4.15
CA PHE A 106 8.30 0.60 -5.31
C PHE A 106 7.19 -0.07 -6.14
N GLY A 107 7.21 -1.41 -6.24
CA GLY A 107 6.32 -2.23 -7.07
C GLY A 107 4.82 -2.07 -6.79
N LEU A 108 4.44 -1.57 -5.61
CA LEU A 108 3.03 -1.27 -5.31
C LEU A 108 2.42 -0.24 -6.28
N MET A 109 3.23 0.67 -6.84
CA MET A 109 2.76 1.70 -7.77
C MET A 109 2.39 1.13 -9.14
N PRO A 110 3.28 0.41 -9.86
CA PRO A 110 2.90 -0.23 -11.11
C PRO A 110 1.79 -1.27 -10.91
N PHE A 111 1.73 -1.95 -9.77
CA PHE A 111 0.58 -2.81 -9.42
C PHE A 111 -0.73 -2.02 -9.37
N THR A 112 -0.73 -0.84 -8.73
CA THR A 112 -1.92 0.02 -8.65
C THR A 112 -2.39 0.44 -10.05
N VAL A 113 -1.46 0.83 -10.92
CA VAL A 113 -1.79 1.23 -12.30
C VAL A 113 -2.35 0.05 -13.09
N ALA A 114 -1.68 -1.10 -13.06
CA ALA A 114 -2.04 -2.24 -13.88
C ALA A 114 -3.35 -2.92 -13.45
N PHE A 115 -3.60 -3.04 -12.13
CA PHE A 115 -4.68 -3.90 -11.63
C PHE A 115 -5.80 -3.15 -10.91
N MET A 116 -5.53 -1.98 -10.33
CA MET A 116 -6.50 -1.26 -9.50
C MET A 116 -7.13 -0.06 -10.19
N MET A 117 -6.45 0.56 -11.16
CA MET A 117 -6.90 1.83 -11.76
C MET A 117 -8.32 1.76 -12.33
N GLY A 118 -8.68 0.66 -13.00
CA GLY A 118 -10.04 0.46 -13.52
C GLY A 118 -11.10 0.44 -12.42
N THR A 119 -10.84 -0.24 -11.30
CA THR A 119 -11.73 -0.29 -10.13
C THR A 119 -11.81 1.08 -9.45
N ASN A 120 -10.67 1.74 -9.25
CA ASN A 120 -10.59 3.06 -8.63
C ASN A 120 -11.39 4.09 -9.42
N ASN A 121 -11.23 4.14 -10.74
CA ASN A 121 -11.93 5.11 -11.59
C ASN A 121 -13.45 4.93 -11.55
N LYS A 122 -13.93 3.68 -11.52
CA LYS A 122 -15.37 3.40 -11.38
C LYS A 122 -15.91 3.86 -10.03
N LEU A 123 -15.23 3.50 -8.93
CA LEU A 123 -15.63 3.90 -7.59
C LEU A 123 -15.59 5.42 -7.40
N LEU A 124 -14.58 6.12 -7.94
CA LEU A 124 -14.51 7.59 -7.94
C LEU A 124 -15.68 8.21 -8.72
N LYS A 125 -15.99 7.67 -9.91
CA LYS A 125 -17.16 8.12 -10.69
C LYS A 125 -18.45 7.95 -9.89
N TYR A 126 -18.62 6.83 -9.18
CA TYR A 126 -19.80 6.59 -8.35
C TYR A 126 -19.81 7.50 -7.11
N ALA A 127 -18.67 7.80 -6.50
CA ALA A 127 -18.59 8.78 -5.42
C ALA A 127 -19.03 10.18 -5.86
N GLU A 128 -18.63 10.63 -7.06
CA GLU A 128 -19.06 11.89 -7.64
C GLU A 128 -20.57 11.94 -7.91
N LYS A 129 -21.15 10.85 -8.43
CA LYS A 129 -22.60 10.73 -8.60
C LYS A 129 -23.35 10.70 -7.27
N ALA A 130 -22.82 10.00 -6.27
CA ALA A 130 -23.39 9.92 -4.92
C ALA A 130 -23.48 11.29 -4.24
N LYS A 131 -22.52 12.19 -4.50
CA LYS A 131 -22.56 13.57 -3.99
C LYS A 131 -23.74 14.39 -4.54
N LYS A 132 -24.25 14.01 -5.72
CA LYS A 132 -25.34 14.68 -6.44
C LYS A 132 -26.68 13.93 -6.34
N ASP A 133 -26.73 12.86 -5.55
CA ASP A 133 -27.88 11.95 -5.46
C ASP A 133 -28.31 11.35 -6.82
N ASP A 134 -27.32 11.12 -7.70
CA ASP A 134 -27.50 10.66 -9.09
C ASP A 134 -26.99 9.22 -9.28
N LEU A 135 -27.01 8.41 -8.21
CA LEU A 135 -26.67 6.99 -8.31
C LEU A 135 -27.89 6.21 -8.81
N SER A 136 -27.76 5.55 -9.97
CA SER A 136 -28.80 4.63 -10.42
C SER A 136 -28.86 3.38 -9.53
N VAL A 137 -29.96 2.62 -9.62
CA VAL A 137 -30.12 1.34 -8.91
C VAL A 137 -29.05 0.33 -9.31
N THR A 138 -28.75 0.23 -10.61
CA THR A 138 -27.69 -0.67 -11.11
C THR A 138 -26.30 -0.27 -10.63
N GLU A 139 -25.99 1.04 -10.60
CA GLU A 139 -24.70 1.52 -10.07
C GLU A 139 -24.61 1.31 -8.56
N THR A 140 -25.74 1.43 -7.86
CA THR A 140 -25.86 1.12 -6.43
C THR A 140 -25.52 -0.33 -6.14
N GLU A 141 -26.00 -1.27 -6.93
CA GLU A 141 -25.68 -2.70 -6.79
C GLU A 141 -24.21 -3.00 -7.13
N ASP A 142 -23.65 -2.34 -8.14
CA ASP A 142 -22.26 -2.48 -8.54
C ASP A 142 -21.24 -2.06 -7.46
N VAL A 143 -21.58 -1.07 -6.62
CA VAL A 143 -20.69 -0.53 -5.57
C VAL A 143 -20.15 -1.65 -4.69
N ASP A 144 -20.98 -2.61 -4.27
CA ASP A 144 -20.56 -3.70 -3.38
C ASP A 144 -19.53 -4.62 -4.03
N GLY A 145 -19.76 -4.99 -5.29
CA GLY A 145 -18.82 -5.80 -6.05
C GLY A 145 -17.48 -5.10 -6.27
N LEU A 146 -17.52 -3.81 -6.57
CA LEU A 146 -16.32 -2.99 -6.76
C LEU A 146 -15.55 -2.78 -5.46
N LEU A 147 -16.22 -2.51 -4.35
CA LEU A 147 -15.59 -2.38 -3.02
C LEU A 147 -14.94 -3.70 -2.59
N LYS A 148 -15.63 -4.84 -2.79
CA LYS A 148 -15.05 -6.16 -2.50
C LYS A 148 -13.80 -6.44 -3.33
N ARG A 149 -13.84 -6.15 -4.64
CA ARG A 149 -12.68 -6.28 -5.53
C ARG A 149 -11.54 -5.35 -5.10
N TRP A 150 -11.86 -4.10 -4.79
CA TRP A 150 -10.88 -3.12 -4.32
C TRP A 150 -10.21 -3.58 -3.03
N THR A 151 -10.98 -4.06 -2.05
CA THR A 151 -10.48 -4.56 -0.76
C THR A 151 -9.48 -5.68 -0.95
N PHE A 152 -9.78 -6.65 -1.82
CA PHE A 152 -8.87 -7.73 -2.14
C PHE A 152 -7.57 -7.21 -2.79
N LEU A 153 -7.69 -6.41 -3.85
CA LEU A 153 -6.53 -5.88 -4.57
C LEU A 153 -5.67 -4.97 -3.68
N ASN A 154 -6.29 -4.15 -2.84
CA ASN A 154 -5.59 -3.28 -1.89
C ASN A 154 -4.88 -4.09 -0.79
N GLY A 155 -5.46 -5.23 -0.38
CA GLY A 155 -4.78 -6.18 0.52
C GLY A 155 -3.51 -6.75 -0.12
N VAL A 156 -3.61 -7.20 -1.37
CA VAL A 156 -2.43 -7.65 -2.15
C VAL A 156 -1.41 -6.53 -2.31
N ARG A 157 -1.86 -5.29 -2.57
CA ARG A 157 -0.99 -4.11 -2.65
C ARG A 157 -0.19 -3.89 -1.36
N GLY A 158 -0.77 -4.15 -0.19
CA GLY A 158 -0.09 -4.04 1.10
C GLY A 158 1.07 -5.03 1.26
N LEU A 159 1.06 -6.16 0.55
CA LEU A 159 2.11 -7.18 0.62
C LEU A 159 3.44 -6.73 -0.02
N PHE A 160 3.39 -5.79 -0.96
CA PHE A 160 4.58 -5.25 -1.63
C PHE A 160 5.54 -4.53 -0.65
N PRO A 161 5.10 -3.49 0.08
CA PRO A 161 5.93 -2.87 1.11
C PRO A 161 6.19 -3.79 2.31
N LEU A 162 5.33 -4.79 2.58
CA LEU A 162 5.62 -5.82 3.59
C LEU A 162 6.83 -6.66 3.21
N ALA A 163 6.86 -7.20 1.99
CA ALA A 163 8.00 -7.93 1.45
C ALA A 163 9.26 -7.04 1.46
N GLY A 164 9.09 -5.76 1.14
CA GLY A 164 10.13 -4.74 1.28
C GLY A 164 10.71 -4.64 2.68
N ALA A 165 9.83 -4.48 3.68
CA ALA A 165 10.21 -4.38 5.09
C ALA A 165 10.90 -5.66 5.59
N VAL A 166 10.40 -6.84 5.23
CA VAL A 166 11.00 -8.12 5.63
C VAL A 166 12.40 -8.27 5.03
N ALA A 167 12.56 -8.03 3.73
CA ALA A 167 13.86 -8.13 3.07
C ALA A 167 14.87 -7.13 3.65
N ALA A 168 14.44 -5.88 3.92
CA ALA A 168 15.26 -4.89 4.59
C ALA A 168 15.63 -5.32 6.02
N GLY A 169 14.68 -5.86 6.77
CA GLY A 169 14.91 -6.37 8.13
C GLY A 169 16.01 -7.43 8.13
N ILE A 170 15.89 -8.45 7.29
CA ILE A 170 16.88 -9.52 7.15
C ILE A 170 18.26 -8.95 6.79
N ALA A 171 18.32 -7.97 5.86
CA ALA A 171 19.57 -7.33 5.47
C ALA A 171 20.22 -6.51 6.60
N ILE A 172 19.42 -5.98 7.53
CA ILE A 172 19.89 -5.11 8.62
C ILE A 172 20.49 -5.91 9.77
N VAL A 173 19.92 -7.07 10.10
CA VAL A 173 20.44 -7.99 11.14
C VAL A 173 21.61 -8.86 10.68
N THR A 174 22.22 -8.52 9.53
CA THR A 174 23.41 -9.16 8.95
C THR A 174 24.65 -8.30 9.17
#